data_AF-A0A2E9ZJ47-F1
#
_entry.id   AF-A0A2E9ZJ47-F1
#
_cell.length_a   1.000
_cell.length_b   1.000
_cell.length_c   1.000
_cell.angle_alpha   90.00
_cell.angle_beta   90.00
_cell.angle_gamma   90.00
#
_symmetry.space_group_name_H-M   'P 1'
#
loop_
_entity.id
_entity.type
_entity.pdbx_description
1 polymer ?
#
loop_
_entity_poly.entity_id
_entity_poly.type
_entity_poly.pdbx_seq_one_letter_code
_entity_poly.pdbx_strand_id
1 'polypeptide(L)'
;MMPVRAIRQLTRLRAFHGVVGLLYLWLTAVASAQPVASPSDVTPEFEDPFLQTVAEALSVYELDVVENLNDRDLVRQRIRRPRLGRFPDLPTGSLPGSEEIRVWESEYEAEQIGGLAILSNLGVDNRRGLDGYVKAWLTAPAEARIFISFYRKDLVWAQQIGAVANAYGYHIQTFFGGHVLPSARLYATAAQRLAIDSQVARRYHTEVTELVYLGKRVRRKSNSLFKENNDRALARNEPPVFLKETLGDELNQSTIREIIVPGGVALGEIATLPIGIAAMVYSAGSLHLVDDSGQNWQLPTLESKTLKALFDFSIRAGSIHSDSIVDIDAGGRVRISSALRNTDAGYEIMLADTQPFEYVPNLSVSKSVMIDIGVDWFVVGGNNSLGFETDYEIRFLSANNVRIAQTRVALEYEYESVSGTTTYQESWGQYVSRLSDNLDYSGLGSSMATVANYAGWIGLFRNLQEEDVPFLRGRYEFMKIDKTGRPTPAHY
;
A
#
# COMPACT_ATOMS: atom_id res chain seq x y z
N MET A 1 -14.87 36.37 21.91
CA MET A 1 -14.47 34.97 21.69
C MET A 1 -14.66 34.21 22.99
N MET A 2 -15.41 33.10 22.97
CA MET A 2 -15.63 32.25 24.15
C MET A 2 -14.42 31.31 24.32
N PRO A 3 -13.90 31.08 25.54
CA PRO A 3 -12.76 30.19 25.74
C PRO A 3 -13.17 28.72 25.51
N VAL A 4 -12.33 27.92 24.84
CA VAL A 4 -12.60 26.50 24.49
C VAL A 4 -13.03 25.66 25.71
N ARG A 5 -12.49 25.97 26.89
CA ARG A 5 -12.87 25.34 28.17
C ARG A 5 -14.33 25.59 28.56
N ALA A 6 -14.88 26.77 28.24
CA ALA A 6 -16.28 27.09 28.48
C ALA A 6 -17.21 26.35 27.51
N ILE A 7 -16.78 26.12 26.26
CA ILE A 7 -17.53 25.33 25.28
C ILE A 7 -17.63 23.88 25.76
N ARG A 8 -16.53 23.25 26.18
CA ARG A 8 -16.54 21.89 26.76
C ARG A 8 -17.46 21.75 27.98
N GLN A 9 -17.57 22.78 28.80
CA GLN A 9 -18.51 22.81 29.94
C GLN A 9 -19.96 22.97 29.48
N LEU A 10 -20.23 23.79 28.46
CA LEU A 10 -21.55 23.95 27.84
C LEU A 10 -22.03 22.67 27.15
N THR A 11 -21.15 21.94 26.46
CA THR A 11 -21.49 20.65 25.83
C THR A 11 -21.83 19.59 26.89
N ARG A 12 -21.07 19.53 27.99
CA ARG A 12 -21.37 18.66 29.14
C ARG A 12 -22.70 19.03 29.81
N LEU A 13 -23.00 20.32 29.94
CA LEU A 13 -24.28 20.81 30.49
C LEU A 13 -25.46 20.46 29.57
N ARG A 14 -25.30 20.58 28.25
CA ARG A 14 -26.33 20.18 27.27
C ARG A 14 -26.57 18.66 27.26
N ALA A 15 -25.53 17.84 27.35
CA ALA A 15 -25.66 16.39 27.49
C ALA A 15 -26.43 16.01 28.77
N PHE A 16 -26.19 16.71 29.88
CA PHE A 16 -26.92 16.53 31.14
C PHE A 16 -28.41 16.90 31.02
N HIS A 17 -28.74 17.98 30.28
CA HIS A 17 -30.13 18.35 30.02
C HIS A 17 -30.82 17.43 29.00
N GLY A 18 -30.08 16.85 28.04
CA GLY A 18 -30.59 15.86 27.09
C GLY A 18 -31.00 14.54 27.75
N VAL A 19 -30.24 14.07 28.75
CA VAL A 19 -30.58 12.88 29.55
C VAL A 19 -31.84 13.10 30.41
N VAL A 20 -32.03 14.32 30.94
CA VAL A 20 -33.23 14.68 31.71
C VAL A 20 -34.46 14.84 30.79
N GLY A 21 -34.27 15.33 29.56
CA GLY A 21 -35.33 15.41 28.54
C GLY A 21 -35.79 14.05 28.00
N LEU A 22 -34.87 13.10 27.82
CA LEU A 22 -35.17 11.73 27.39
C LEU A 22 -35.98 10.94 28.44
N LEU A 23 -35.73 11.17 29.73
CA LEU A 23 -36.49 10.56 30.82
C LEU A 23 -37.94 11.08 30.91
N TYR A 24 -38.21 12.31 30.47
CA TYR A 24 -39.56 12.88 30.40
C TYR A 24 -40.35 12.37 29.18
N LEU A 25 -39.68 12.11 28.06
CA LEU A 25 -40.30 11.61 26.82
C LEU A 25 -40.65 10.11 26.86
N TRP A 26 -39.96 9.31 27.70
CA TRP A 26 -40.28 7.89 27.90
C TRP A 26 -41.54 7.65 28.75
N LEU A 27 -42.07 8.67 29.43
CA LEU A 27 -43.27 8.55 30.27
C LEU A 27 -44.59 8.89 29.54
N THR A 28 -44.55 9.27 28.25
CA THR A 28 -45.77 9.68 27.51
C THR A 28 -46.01 8.96 26.18
N ALA A 29 -45.22 7.95 25.80
CA ALA A 29 -45.39 7.23 24.54
C ALA A 29 -45.81 5.76 24.72
N VAL A 30 -47.00 5.54 25.30
CA VAL A 30 -47.77 4.30 25.14
C VAL A 30 -49.05 4.65 24.39
N ALA A 31 -48.97 4.71 23.05
CA ALA A 31 -50.12 4.52 22.15
C ALA A 31 -49.67 4.63 20.67
N SER A 32 -50.23 3.74 19.84
CA SER A 32 -50.15 3.67 18.37
C SER A 32 -48.82 3.30 17.72
N ALA A 33 -48.62 1.99 17.52
CA ALA A 33 -47.73 1.45 16.51
C ALA A 33 -48.45 1.42 15.14
N GLN A 34 -47.85 2.04 14.12
CA GLN A 34 -48.06 1.72 12.71
C GLN A 34 -46.70 1.50 12.05
N PRO A 35 -46.57 0.54 11.12
CA PRO A 35 -45.29 0.20 10.52
C PRO A 35 -44.92 1.23 9.46
N VAL A 36 -43.84 1.97 9.70
CA VAL A 36 -43.22 2.83 8.70
C VAL A 36 -42.23 1.99 7.89
N ALA A 37 -42.25 2.24 6.58
CA ALA A 37 -41.49 1.57 5.54
C ALA A 37 -40.01 1.36 5.86
N SER A 38 -39.49 0.20 5.44
CA SER A 38 -38.09 -0.20 5.53
C SER A 38 -37.16 0.86 4.94
N PRO A 39 -36.15 1.34 5.68
CA PRO A 39 -35.11 2.16 5.08
C PRO A 39 -34.27 1.27 4.16
N SER A 40 -34.13 1.75 2.93
CA SER A 40 -33.18 1.33 1.90
C SER A 40 -31.79 1.05 2.47
N ASP A 41 -31.15 -0.01 1.95
CA ASP A 41 -29.75 -0.40 2.18
C ASP A 41 -28.79 0.79 2.07
N VAL A 42 -28.54 1.45 3.19
CA VAL A 42 -27.35 2.26 3.42
C VAL A 42 -26.40 1.33 4.17
N THR A 43 -25.40 0.81 3.47
CA THR A 43 -24.21 0.21 4.10
C THR A 43 -23.72 1.16 5.19
N PRO A 44 -23.42 0.68 6.42
CA PRO A 44 -23.13 1.55 7.54
C PRO A 44 -21.99 2.53 7.20
N GLU A 45 -22.30 3.82 7.28
CA GLU A 45 -21.33 4.91 7.20
C GLU A 45 -20.23 4.66 8.22
N PHE A 46 -18.97 4.74 7.79
CA PHE A 46 -17.81 4.53 8.64
C PHE A 46 -17.69 5.73 9.59
N GLU A 47 -18.23 5.61 10.80
CA GLU A 47 -18.17 6.65 11.82
C GLU A 47 -16.70 6.97 12.19
N ASP A 48 -16.26 8.21 12.01
CA ASP A 48 -14.93 8.67 12.46
C ASP A 48 -15.02 9.24 13.89
N PRO A 49 -14.48 8.56 14.92
CA PRO A 49 -14.65 8.98 16.30
C PRO A 49 -14.01 10.34 16.60
N PHE A 50 -12.92 10.69 15.90
CA PHE A 50 -12.27 11.98 16.07
C PHE A 50 -13.15 13.10 15.52
N LEU A 51 -13.61 12.98 14.27
CA LEU A 51 -14.44 14.00 13.62
C LEU A 51 -15.74 14.24 14.39
N GLN A 52 -16.42 13.16 14.82
CA GLN A 52 -17.62 13.25 15.66
C GLN A 52 -17.35 14.01 16.97
N THR A 53 -16.23 13.71 17.62
CA THR A 53 -15.86 14.35 18.91
C THR A 53 -15.64 15.85 18.77
N VAL A 54 -15.05 16.31 17.66
CA VAL A 54 -14.68 17.73 17.49
C VAL A 54 -15.73 18.56 16.75
N ALA A 55 -16.72 17.95 16.10
CA ALA A 55 -17.68 18.60 15.20
C ALA A 55 -18.43 19.79 15.84
N GLU A 56 -19.11 19.60 16.97
CA GLU A 56 -19.89 20.68 17.59
C GLU A 56 -18.98 21.85 18.02
N ALA A 57 -17.79 21.54 18.55
CA ALA A 57 -16.86 22.56 19.00
C ALA A 57 -16.26 23.37 17.84
N LEU A 58 -15.94 22.72 16.72
CA LEU A 58 -15.41 23.40 15.54
C LEU A 58 -16.47 24.26 14.84
N SER A 59 -17.75 23.87 14.90
CA SER A 59 -18.85 24.67 14.33
C SER A 59 -18.97 26.07 14.95
N VAL A 60 -18.61 26.22 16.23
CA VAL A 60 -18.56 27.52 16.94
C VAL A 60 -17.51 28.45 16.34
N TYR A 61 -16.45 27.89 15.75
CA TYR A 61 -15.39 28.61 15.06
C TYR A 61 -15.66 28.78 13.57
N GLU A 62 -16.89 28.53 13.11
CA GLU A 62 -17.26 28.57 11.70
C GLU A 62 -16.44 27.61 10.83
N LEU A 63 -16.04 26.47 11.39
CA LEU A 63 -15.36 25.39 10.70
C LEU A 63 -16.30 24.17 10.68
N ASP A 64 -16.70 23.75 9.48
CA ASP A 64 -17.61 22.62 9.32
C ASP A 64 -16.82 21.30 9.37
N VAL A 65 -17.37 20.27 9.99
CA VAL A 65 -16.78 18.92 9.98
C VAL A 65 -17.59 18.03 9.06
N VAL A 66 -16.89 17.32 8.19
CA VAL A 66 -17.48 16.47 7.15
C VAL A 66 -16.73 15.15 7.12
N GLU A 67 -17.46 14.04 7.10
CA GLU A 67 -16.83 12.71 7.04
C GLU A 67 -16.19 12.43 5.68
N ASN A 68 -16.78 12.94 4.60
CA ASN A 68 -16.30 12.80 3.22
C ASN A 68 -16.19 14.14 2.49
N LEU A 69 -14.97 14.63 2.28
CA LEU A 69 -14.71 15.88 1.53
C LEU A 69 -15.00 15.77 0.03
N ASN A 70 -15.08 14.55 -0.50
CA ASN A 70 -15.33 14.26 -1.91
C ASN A 70 -16.79 13.89 -2.18
N ASP A 71 -17.69 14.06 -1.20
CA ASP A 71 -19.12 13.86 -1.38
C ASP A 71 -19.64 14.71 -2.56
N ARG A 72 -20.49 14.09 -3.39
CA ARG A 72 -20.96 14.67 -4.65
C ARG A 72 -21.63 16.02 -4.45
N ASP A 73 -22.43 16.13 -3.40
CA ASP A 73 -23.25 17.29 -3.14
C ASP A 73 -22.41 18.37 -2.44
N LEU A 74 -21.38 17.96 -1.68
CA LEU A 74 -20.40 18.85 -1.04
C LEU A 74 -19.41 19.50 -2.02
N VAL A 75 -18.91 18.73 -3.01
CA VAL A 75 -17.92 19.19 -4.00
C VAL A 75 -18.46 20.35 -4.85
N ARG A 76 -19.74 20.28 -5.24
CA ARG A 76 -20.41 21.27 -6.10
C ARG A 76 -20.78 22.56 -5.37
N GLN A 77 -20.80 22.55 -4.05
CA GLN A 77 -21.18 23.72 -3.26
C GLN A 77 -20.03 24.73 -3.17
N ARG A 78 -20.38 26.01 -3.22
CA ARG A 78 -19.45 27.08 -2.85
C ARG A 78 -19.12 26.95 -1.37
N ILE A 79 -17.82 26.84 -1.05
CA ILE A 79 -17.33 26.83 0.32
C ILE A 79 -17.68 28.18 0.97
N ARG A 80 -18.57 28.19 1.96
CA ARG A 80 -18.85 29.38 2.78
C ARG A 80 -17.98 29.42 4.03
N ARG A 81 -17.74 28.25 4.60
CA ARG A 81 -16.91 27.97 5.77
C ARG A 81 -15.89 26.89 5.42
N PRO A 82 -14.63 26.99 5.88
CA PRO A 82 -13.65 25.93 5.72
C PRO A 82 -14.16 24.63 6.35
N ARG A 83 -13.74 23.50 5.79
CA ARG A 83 -14.20 22.18 6.21
C ARG A 83 -13.03 21.30 6.61
N LEU A 84 -13.18 20.52 7.67
CA LEU A 84 -12.26 19.44 8.03
C LEU A 84 -12.90 18.10 7.68
N GLY A 85 -12.16 17.21 7.02
CA GLY A 85 -12.69 15.89 6.71
C GLY A 85 -11.69 14.94 6.07
N ARG A 86 -12.20 13.77 5.69
CA ARG A 86 -11.42 12.68 5.06
C ARG A 86 -11.71 12.53 3.58
N PHE A 87 -11.02 11.56 2.99
CA PHE A 87 -11.21 11.12 1.62
C PHE A 87 -11.47 9.61 1.60
N PRO A 88 -12.58 9.13 1.02
CA PRO A 88 -12.80 7.70 0.79
C PRO A 88 -11.70 7.06 -0.07
N ASP A 89 -11.09 7.85 -0.95
CA ASP A 89 -9.96 7.45 -1.79
C ASP A 89 -8.63 7.28 -0.99
N LEU A 90 -8.60 7.71 0.27
CA LEU A 90 -7.48 7.52 1.20
C LEU A 90 -7.97 6.75 2.43
N PRO A 91 -8.19 5.43 2.31
CA PRO A 91 -8.69 4.63 3.41
C PRO A 91 -7.70 4.62 4.58
N THR A 92 -8.20 4.36 5.78
CA THR A 92 -7.36 4.18 6.97
C THR A 92 -6.33 3.10 6.70
N GLY A 93 -5.07 3.36 7.07
CA GLY A 93 -3.96 2.42 6.85
C GLY A 93 -3.25 2.58 5.50
N SER A 94 -3.78 3.37 4.57
CA SER A 94 -3.10 3.70 3.31
C SER A 94 -1.91 4.65 3.54
N LEU A 95 -0.74 4.05 3.75
CA LEU A 95 0.51 4.78 4.01
C LEU A 95 1.10 5.36 2.72
N PRO A 96 1.64 6.58 2.75
CA PRO A 96 2.16 7.23 1.55
C PRO A 96 3.42 6.52 1.03
N GLY A 97 3.58 6.51 -0.29
CA GLY A 97 4.76 5.97 -0.98
C GLY A 97 5.90 7.00 -1.11
N SER A 98 7.03 6.58 -1.69
CA SER A 98 8.22 7.43 -1.87
C SER A 98 7.94 8.76 -2.56
N GLU A 99 7.21 8.73 -3.68
CA GLU A 99 6.94 9.93 -4.47
C GLU A 99 6.01 10.90 -3.73
N GLU A 100 5.00 10.36 -3.05
CA GLU A 100 4.07 11.15 -2.25
C GLU A 100 4.76 11.83 -1.06
N ILE A 101 5.68 11.12 -0.39
CA ILE A 101 6.51 11.71 0.67
C ILE A 101 7.40 12.81 0.09
N ARG A 102 8.07 12.57 -1.04
CA ARG A 102 8.96 13.55 -1.69
C ARG A 102 8.23 14.84 -2.06
N VAL A 103 7.03 14.72 -2.65
CA VAL A 103 6.19 15.86 -3.01
C VAL A 103 5.77 16.63 -1.76
N TRP A 104 5.34 15.93 -0.72
CA TRP A 104 4.94 16.54 0.54
C TRP A 104 6.08 17.33 1.18
N GLU A 105 7.29 16.76 1.25
CA GLU A 105 8.48 17.43 1.79
C GLU A 105 8.82 18.70 1.02
N SER A 106 8.88 18.61 -0.31
CA SER A 106 9.20 19.76 -1.16
C SER A 106 8.23 20.93 -0.96
N GLU A 107 6.95 20.64 -0.76
CA GLU A 107 5.90 21.64 -0.56
C GLU A 107 5.93 22.22 0.86
N TYR A 108 6.30 21.39 1.84
CA TYR A 108 6.45 21.80 3.23
C TYR A 108 7.65 22.75 3.40
N GLU A 109 8.79 22.42 2.80
CA GLU A 109 9.99 23.27 2.82
C GLU A 109 9.82 24.57 2.05
N ALA A 110 9.05 24.55 0.96
CA ALA A 110 8.63 25.76 0.26
C ALA A 110 7.62 26.60 1.08
N GLU A 111 7.31 26.19 2.31
CA GLU A 111 6.34 26.79 3.22
C GLU A 111 4.95 26.97 2.59
N GLN A 112 4.60 26.12 1.64
CA GLN A 112 3.30 26.17 0.96
C GLN A 112 2.25 25.33 1.68
N ILE A 113 2.68 24.29 2.39
CA ILE A 113 1.80 23.45 3.20
C ILE A 113 2.29 23.36 4.65
N GLY A 114 1.44 22.89 5.53
CA GLY A 114 1.78 22.48 6.89
C GLY A 114 1.07 21.18 7.26
N GLY A 115 1.45 20.65 8.42
CA GLY A 115 0.91 19.41 8.96
C GLY A 115 0.48 19.55 10.41
N LEU A 116 -0.61 18.88 10.79
CA LEU A 116 -1.04 18.73 12.17
C LEU A 116 -1.10 17.24 12.50
N ALA A 117 -0.17 16.76 13.32
CA ALA A 117 -0.20 15.40 13.83
C ALA A 117 -1.02 15.37 15.12
N ILE A 118 -2.00 14.47 15.17
CA ILE A 118 -2.94 14.28 16.27
C ILE A 118 -2.87 12.83 16.72
N LEU A 119 -2.63 12.63 18.02
CA LEU A 119 -2.54 11.32 18.64
C LEU A 119 -3.65 11.14 19.70
N SER A 120 -4.52 10.16 19.48
CA SER A 120 -5.63 9.83 20.38
C SER A 120 -5.21 8.79 21.43
N ASN A 121 -4.52 9.22 22.48
CA ASN A 121 -4.23 8.32 23.60
C ASN A 121 -4.12 9.10 24.91
N LEU A 122 -5.00 8.81 25.87
CA LEU A 122 -5.09 9.47 27.17
C LEU A 122 -3.91 9.18 28.12
N GLY A 123 -2.96 8.30 27.73
CA GLY A 123 -1.82 7.89 28.54
C GLY A 123 -0.46 8.43 28.09
N VAL A 124 -0.39 9.29 27.06
CA VAL A 124 0.90 9.83 26.58
C VAL A 124 1.35 10.98 27.49
N ASP A 125 2.53 10.84 28.09
CA ASP A 125 3.11 11.93 28.86
C ASP A 125 3.57 13.06 27.93
N ASN A 126 2.84 14.18 27.96
CA ASN A 126 3.11 15.41 27.22
C ASN A 126 4.52 15.99 27.47
N ARG A 127 5.26 15.49 28.45
CA ARG A 127 6.57 16.01 28.88
C ARG A 127 7.76 15.45 28.11
N ARG A 128 7.58 14.52 27.16
CA ARG A 128 8.71 13.80 26.52
C ARG A 128 9.29 14.46 25.25
N GLY A 129 8.90 15.69 24.93
CA GLY A 129 9.39 16.39 23.73
C GLY A 129 9.01 15.69 22.41
N LEU A 130 9.59 16.14 21.29
CA LEU A 130 9.25 15.65 19.95
C LEU A 130 9.62 14.17 19.75
N ASP A 131 10.79 13.74 20.23
CA ASP A 131 11.22 12.34 20.12
C ASP A 131 10.29 11.39 20.89
N GLY A 132 9.85 11.81 22.07
CA GLY A 132 8.85 11.08 22.85
C GLY A 132 7.49 10.99 22.14
N TYR A 133 7.09 12.06 21.45
CA TYR A 133 5.88 12.08 20.64
C TYR A 133 5.97 11.12 19.46
N VAL A 134 7.08 11.16 18.69
CA VAL A 134 7.30 10.23 17.57
C VAL A 134 7.33 8.78 18.05
N LYS A 135 7.96 8.50 19.19
CA LYS A 135 7.96 7.15 19.78
C LYS A 135 6.53 6.71 20.14
N ALA A 136 5.75 7.56 20.81
CA ALA A 136 4.38 7.25 21.16
C ALA A 136 3.50 7.04 19.92
N TRP A 137 3.68 7.88 18.90
CA TRP A 137 3.03 7.75 17.60
C TRP A 137 3.30 6.40 16.96
N LEU A 138 4.57 6.00 16.81
CA LEU A 138 4.94 4.74 16.14
C LEU A 138 4.51 3.47 16.91
N THR A 139 4.10 3.60 18.17
CA THR A 139 3.55 2.50 18.98
C THR A 139 2.02 2.51 19.08
N ALA A 140 1.38 3.57 18.57
CA ALA A 140 -0.05 3.73 18.66
C ALA A 140 -0.77 2.95 17.54
N PRO A 141 -1.98 2.46 17.79
CA PRO A 141 -2.76 1.77 16.77
C PRO A 141 -3.17 2.72 15.63
N ALA A 142 -3.65 2.18 14.52
CA ALA A 142 -3.94 2.95 13.30
C ALA A 142 -5.00 4.05 13.55
N GLU A 143 -6.07 3.72 14.27
CA GLU A 143 -7.15 4.63 14.65
C GLU A 143 -6.70 5.78 15.56
N ALA A 144 -5.48 5.72 16.09
CA ALA A 144 -4.93 6.77 16.94
C ALA A 144 -4.03 7.78 16.22
N ARG A 145 -3.59 7.49 15.00
CA ARG A 145 -2.57 8.27 14.28
C ARG A 145 -3.21 9.09 13.16
N ILE A 146 -3.58 10.32 13.47
CA ILE A 146 -4.27 11.23 12.56
C ILE A 146 -3.32 12.33 12.10
N PHE A 147 -3.25 12.55 10.79
CA PHE A 147 -2.46 13.63 10.20
C PHE A 147 -3.35 14.49 9.31
N ILE A 148 -3.35 15.81 9.56
CA ILE A 148 -4.09 16.78 8.76
C ILE A 148 -3.09 17.60 7.94
N SER A 149 -3.15 17.45 6.62
CA SER A 149 -2.43 18.31 5.67
C SER A 149 -3.23 19.59 5.39
N PHE A 150 -2.59 20.75 5.40
CA PHE A 150 -3.26 22.03 5.12
C PHE A 150 -2.40 22.96 4.27
N TYR A 151 -3.06 23.82 3.48
CA TYR A 151 -2.39 24.88 2.73
C TYR A 151 -1.99 26.03 3.66
N ARG A 152 -0.85 26.70 3.44
CA ARG A 152 -0.30 27.77 4.31
C ARG A 152 -1.30 28.83 4.76
N LYS A 153 -2.25 29.20 3.89
CA LYS A 153 -3.27 30.22 4.22
C LYS A 153 -4.33 29.72 5.20
N ASP A 154 -4.38 28.42 5.45
CA ASP A 154 -5.28 27.76 6.41
C ASP A 154 -4.60 27.48 7.76
N LEU A 155 -3.40 28.01 8.00
CA LEU A 155 -2.68 27.86 9.27
C LEU A 155 -3.54 28.24 10.50
N VAL A 156 -4.32 29.31 10.38
CA VAL A 156 -5.23 29.76 11.46
C VAL A 156 -6.27 28.68 11.78
N TRP A 157 -6.81 28.01 10.76
CA TRP A 157 -7.78 26.93 10.94
C TRP A 157 -7.12 25.68 11.54
N ALA A 158 -5.93 25.33 11.09
CA ALA A 158 -5.15 24.23 11.68
C ALA A 158 -4.86 24.47 13.17
N GLN A 159 -4.50 25.71 13.56
CA GLN A 159 -4.30 26.07 14.96
C GLN A 159 -5.59 25.95 15.78
N GLN A 160 -6.75 26.32 15.22
CA GLN A 160 -8.05 26.14 15.89
C GLN A 160 -8.40 24.66 16.05
N ILE A 161 -8.20 23.84 15.02
CA ILE A 161 -8.39 22.39 15.09
C ILE A 161 -7.52 21.79 16.18
N GLY A 162 -6.23 22.15 16.21
CA GLY A 162 -5.30 21.71 17.25
C GLY A 162 -5.73 22.13 18.67
N ALA A 163 -6.20 23.37 18.84
CA ALA A 163 -6.69 23.86 20.12
C ALA A 163 -7.94 23.12 20.61
N VAL A 164 -8.89 22.83 19.70
CA VAL A 164 -10.08 22.04 20.01
C VAL A 164 -9.70 20.60 20.35
N ALA A 165 -8.92 19.93 19.51
CA ALA A 165 -8.48 18.56 19.75
C ALA A 165 -7.73 18.42 21.10
N ASN A 166 -6.80 19.34 21.41
CA ASN A 166 -6.13 19.37 22.71
C ASN A 166 -7.12 19.54 23.88
N ALA A 167 -8.17 20.37 23.73
CA ALA A 167 -9.19 20.53 24.76
C ALA A 167 -10.05 19.28 24.98
N TYR A 168 -10.17 18.41 23.98
CA TYR A 168 -10.81 17.09 24.07
C TYR A 168 -9.86 15.97 24.54
N GLY A 169 -8.59 16.30 24.81
CA GLY A 169 -7.62 15.36 25.38
C GLY A 169 -6.75 14.64 24.37
N TYR A 170 -6.71 15.10 23.11
CA TYR A 170 -5.78 14.60 22.11
C TYR A 170 -4.41 15.29 22.26
N HIS A 171 -3.35 14.58 21.89
CA HIS A 171 -1.99 15.12 21.84
C HIS A 171 -1.70 15.67 20.46
N ILE A 172 -1.11 16.87 20.37
CA ILE A 172 -1.01 17.62 19.11
C ILE A 172 0.42 18.07 18.88
N GLN A 173 0.90 17.90 17.65
CA GLN A 173 2.09 18.57 17.14
C GLN A 173 1.76 19.29 15.84
N THR A 174 2.03 20.59 15.81
CA THR A 174 1.82 21.45 14.64
C THR A 174 3.15 21.71 13.96
N PHE A 175 3.19 21.52 12.64
CA PHE A 175 4.37 21.70 11.81
C PHE A 175 4.09 22.74 10.72
N PHE A 176 4.84 23.84 10.75
CA PHE A 176 4.83 24.88 9.73
C PHE A 176 6.12 25.72 9.83
N GLY A 177 6.87 25.88 8.73
CA GLY A 177 8.09 26.72 8.70
C GLY A 177 9.22 26.24 9.61
N GLY A 178 9.41 24.92 9.75
CA GLY A 178 10.43 24.31 10.63
C GLY A 178 11.06 23.07 10.04
N HIS A 179 11.77 22.27 10.84
CA HIS A 179 12.46 21.06 10.37
C HIS A 179 11.49 20.05 9.72
N VAL A 180 11.78 19.66 8.47
CA VAL A 180 10.95 18.73 7.68
C VAL A 180 10.98 17.30 8.21
N LEU A 181 12.11 16.85 8.78
CA LEU A 181 12.33 15.44 9.09
C LEU A 181 11.32 14.85 10.08
N PRO A 182 11.02 15.49 11.24
CA PRO A 182 10.02 14.94 12.16
C PRO A 182 8.61 14.95 11.58
N SER A 183 8.24 15.98 10.82
CA SER A 183 6.92 16.05 10.19
C SER A 183 6.76 15.02 9.07
N ALA A 184 7.80 14.81 8.26
CA ALA A 184 7.80 13.83 7.18
C ALA A 184 7.73 12.40 7.71
N ARG A 185 8.39 12.09 8.83
CA ARG A 185 8.26 10.77 9.51
C ARG A 185 6.84 10.52 10.01
N LEU A 186 6.20 11.53 10.59
CA LEU A 186 4.81 11.42 11.07
C LEU A 186 3.84 11.29 9.89
N TYR A 187 4.04 12.05 8.82
CA TYR A 187 3.27 11.93 7.58
C TYR A 187 3.43 10.54 6.94
N ALA A 188 4.68 10.05 6.83
CA ALA A 188 5.00 8.74 6.25
C ALA A 188 4.35 7.56 6.98
N THR A 189 3.94 7.77 8.23
CA THR A 189 3.35 6.77 9.12
C THR A 189 1.96 7.18 9.62
N ALA A 190 1.29 8.09 8.91
CA ALA A 190 -0.08 8.49 9.22
C ALA A 190 -1.06 7.45 8.72
N ALA A 191 -1.81 6.84 9.64
CA ALA A 191 -2.83 5.88 9.29
C ALA A 191 -4.12 6.57 8.82
N GLN A 192 -4.46 7.72 9.41
CA GLN A 192 -5.63 8.50 9.04
C GLN A 192 -5.19 9.85 8.50
N ARG A 193 -5.56 10.13 7.25
CA ARG A 193 -5.14 11.32 6.52
C ARG A 193 -6.34 12.21 6.19
N LEU A 194 -6.28 13.44 6.68
CA LEU A 194 -7.35 14.43 6.60
C LEU A 194 -6.82 15.71 5.96
N ALA A 195 -7.73 16.59 5.55
CA ALA A 195 -7.37 17.92 5.07
C ALA A 195 -8.35 19.02 5.46
N ILE A 196 -7.89 20.25 5.30
CA ILE A 196 -8.72 21.46 5.39
C ILE A 196 -9.15 21.88 3.98
N ASP A 197 -10.44 21.76 3.69
CA ASP A 197 -11.05 22.22 2.45
C ASP A 197 -11.48 23.69 2.57
N SER A 198 -10.68 24.58 1.99
CA SER A 198 -10.94 26.03 1.93
C SER A 198 -10.98 26.54 0.49
N GLN A 199 -11.56 27.72 0.26
CA GLN A 199 -11.56 28.33 -1.07
C GLN A 199 -10.14 28.56 -1.60
N VAL A 200 -9.18 28.84 -0.72
CA VAL A 200 -7.80 29.09 -1.08
C VAL A 200 -7.03 27.80 -1.34
N ALA A 201 -7.28 26.75 -0.53
CA ALA A 201 -6.69 25.43 -0.74
C ALA A 201 -7.13 24.80 -2.08
N ARG A 202 -8.42 24.89 -2.44
CA ARG A 202 -8.92 24.38 -3.75
C ARG A 202 -8.30 25.06 -4.97
N ARG A 203 -7.83 26.30 -4.82
CA ARG A 203 -7.19 27.07 -5.90
C ARG A 203 -5.69 26.87 -5.95
N TYR A 204 -5.11 26.27 -4.92
CA TYR A 204 -3.70 25.97 -4.87
C TYR A 204 -3.39 24.81 -5.82
N HIS A 205 -2.36 24.95 -6.64
CA HIS A 205 -1.93 23.91 -7.58
C HIS A 205 -0.72 23.22 -6.97
N THR A 206 -0.88 21.94 -6.66
CA THR A 206 0.10 21.11 -5.99
C THR A 206 -0.10 19.66 -6.40
N GLU A 207 0.91 18.83 -6.12
CA GLU A 207 0.85 17.38 -6.28
C GLU A 207 0.62 16.66 -4.93
N VAL A 208 0.53 17.39 -3.82
CA VAL A 208 0.25 16.82 -2.49
C VAL A 208 -1.12 16.15 -2.49
N THR A 209 -1.15 14.84 -2.24
CA THR A 209 -2.32 13.99 -2.47
C THR A 209 -3.60 14.50 -1.83
N GLU A 210 -3.57 14.88 -0.55
CA GLU A 210 -4.78 15.36 0.13
C GLU A 210 -5.32 16.66 -0.49
N LEU A 211 -4.43 17.59 -0.85
CA LEU A 211 -4.80 18.87 -1.45
C LEU A 211 -5.26 18.71 -2.90
N VAL A 212 -4.64 17.77 -3.64
CA VAL A 212 -5.06 17.38 -4.99
C VAL A 212 -6.49 16.87 -4.99
N TYR A 213 -6.96 16.24 -3.91
CA TYR A 213 -8.28 15.63 -3.84
C TYR A 213 -9.38 16.66 -3.50
N LEU A 214 -9.02 17.82 -2.96
CA LEU A 214 -9.97 18.87 -2.61
C LEU A 214 -10.78 19.33 -3.83
N GLY A 215 -12.11 19.29 -3.69
CA GLY A 215 -13.02 19.68 -4.77
C GLY A 215 -13.04 18.71 -5.96
N LYS A 216 -12.42 17.53 -5.83
CA LYS A 216 -12.56 16.43 -6.79
C LYS A 216 -13.58 15.42 -6.27
N ARG A 217 -14.24 14.76 -7.21
CA ARG A 217 -15.12 13.64 -6.87
C ARG A 217 -14.28 12.43 -6.50
N VAL A 218 -14.86 11.57 -5.67
CA VAL A 218 -14.34 10.23 -5.40
C VAL A 218 -13.94 9.58 -6.72
N ARG A 219 -12.69 9.10 -6.81
CA ARG A 219 -12.16 8.49 -8.03
C ARG A 219 -12.92 7.20 -8.30
N ARG A 220 -13.24 6.93 -9.57
CA ARG A 220 -13.74 5.61 -9.96
C ARG A 220 -12.68 4.56 -9.58
N LYS A 221 -13.09 3.47 -8.93
CA LYS A 221 -12.28 2.34 -8.41
C LYS A 221 -11.87 2.38 -6.93
N SER A 222 -12.25 3.38 -6.13
CA SER A 222 -12.31 3.21 -4.67
C SER A 222 -13.67 2.58 -4.30
N ASN A 223 -13.69 1.26 -4.07
CA ASN A 223 -14.81 0.49 -3.51
C ASN A 223 -16.23 0.84 -4.02
N SER A 224 -16.50 0.78 -5.33
CA SER A 224 -17.85 1.00 -5.88
C SER A 224 -18.36 -0.19 -6.72
N LEU A 225 -19.53 -0.71 -6.34
CA LEU A 225 -20.27 -1.86 -6.89
C LEU A 225 -20.96 -1.62 -8.26
N PHE A 226 -20.51 -0.67 -9.09
CA PHE A 226 -21.10 -0.43 -10.41
C PHE A 226 -20.07 -0.45 -11.54
N LYS A 227 -20.31 -1.31 -12.54
CA LYS A 227 -19.50 -1.50 -13.75
C LYS A 227 -19.39 -0.22 -14.58
N GLU A 228 -18.16 0.12 -15.00
CA GLU A 228 -17.93 1.16 -16.01
C GLU A 228 -18.44 0.71 -17.38
N ASN A 229 -19.22 1.59 -18.03
CA ASN A 229 -19.49 1.50 -19.46
C ASN A 229 -18.51 2.41 -20.22
N ASN A 230 -17.55 1.76 -20.88
CA ASN A 230 -16.97 2.04 -22.20
C ASN A 230 -16.54 3.46 -22.58
N ASP A 231 -15.22 3.66 -22.66
CA ASP A 231 -14.64 4.31 -23.85
C ASP A 231 -14.38 3.24 -24.92
N ARG A 232 -15.29 3.17 -25.90
CA ARG A 232 -15.17 2.36 -27.11
C ARG A 232 -14.25 3.07 -28.10
N ALA A 233 -13.01 2.60 -28.22
CA ALA A 233 -12.27 2.63 -29.46
C ALA A 233 -11.25 1.47 -29.50
N LEU A 234 -11.68 0.33 -30.05
CA LEU A 234 -10.84 -0.73 -30.62
C LEU A 234 -9.80 -1.39 -29.71
N ALA A 235 -10.21 -1.90 -28.54
CA ALA A 235 -9.45 -2.96 -27.88
C ALA A 235 -9.67 -4.28 -28.65
N ARG A 236 -8.68 -4.69 -29.45
CA ARG A 236 -8.55 -6.08 -29.88
C ARG A 236 -8.20 -6.91 -28.64
N ASN A 237 -9.10 -7.79 -28.22
CA ASN A 237 -8.95 -8.99 -27.39
C ASN A 237 -7.56 -9.32 -26.78
N GLU A 238 -7.03 -8.47 -25.90
CA GLU A 238 -5.84 -8.74 -25.08
C GLU A 238 -6.18 -8.45 -23.61
N PRO A 239 -5.91 -9.38 -22.66
CA PRO A 239 -6.11 -9.10 -21.24
C PRO A 239 -5.09 -8.03 -20.78
N PRO A 240 -5.53 -6.99 -20.05
CA PRO A 240 -4.66 -5.89 -19.59
C PRO A 240 -3.70 -6.28 -18.45
N VAL A 241 -3.79 -7.52 -17.97
CA VAL A 241 -3.16 -8.03 -16.75
C VAL A 241 -2.77 -9.48 -17.00
N PHE A 242 -1.59 -9.88 -16.53
CA PHE A 242 -1.12 -11.26 -16.59
C PHE A 242 -1.21 -11.90 -15.20
N LEU A 243 -1.93 -13.01 -15.13
CA LEU A 243 -2.00 -13.89 -13.96
C LEU A 243 -1.39 -15.23 -14.36
N LYS A 244 -0.46 -15.76 -13.58
CA LYS A 244 0.25 -16.99 -13.99
C LYS A 244 -0.66 -18.22 -14.17
N GLU A 245 -1.72 -18.30 -13.37
CA GLU A 245 -2.78 -19.32 -13.47
C GLU A 245 -3.42 -19.36 -14.88
N THR A 246 -3.43 -18.24 -15.60
CA THR A 246 -3.98 -18.20 -16.97
C THR A 246 -3.08 -18.89 -18.01
N LEU A 247 -1.84 -19.26 -17.66
CA LEU A 247 -0.97 -20.08 -18.51
C LEU A 247 -1.36 -21.57 -18.53
N GLY A 248 -2.25 -22.02 -17.65
CA GLY A 248 -2.57 -23.45 -17.47
C GLY A 248 -1.51 -24.17 -16.65
N ASP A 249 -1.71 -25.46 -16.40
CA ASP A 249 -0.82 -26.34 -15.64
C ASP A 249 -0.71 -27.71 -16.34
N GLU A 250 -0.25 -28.76 -15.67
CA GLU A 250 -0.17 -30.11 -16.24
C GLU A 250 -1.54 -30.64 -16.73
N LEU A 251 -2.62 -30.23 -16.08
CA LEU A 251 -3.98 -30.75 -16.26
C LEU A 251 -4.91 -29.76 -16.98
N ASN A 252 -4.61 -28.46 -16.91
CA ASN A 252 -5.45 -27.36 -17.37
C ASN A 252 -4.85 -26.64 -18.58
N GLN A 253 -5.70 -26.30 -19.55
CA GLN A 253 -5.26 -25.60 -20.76
C GLN A 253 -5.03 -24.11 -20.52
N SER A 254 -3.97 -23.57 -21.13
CA SER A 254 -3.73 -22.13 -21.18
C SER A 254 -4.88 -21.37 -21.81
N THR A 255 -5.19 -20.20 -21.25
CA THR A 255 -6.17 -19.25 -21.80
C THR A 255 -5.50 -18.01 -22.41
N ILE A 256 -4.18 -17.89 -22.28
CA ILE A 256 -3.39 -16.77 -22.79
C ILE A 256 -2.99 -16.98 -24.26
N ARG A 257 -2.98 -15.89 -25.03
CA ARG A 257 -2.43 -15.86 -26.39
C ARG A 257 -0.91 -15.68 -26.35
N GLU A 258 -0.18 -16.39 -27.21
CA GLU A 258 1.30 -16.42 -27.29
C GLU A 258 1.99 -15.04 -27.27
N ILE A 259 1.29 -14.01 -27.77
CA ILE A 259 1.76 -12.62 -27.86
C ILE A 259 1.86 -11.92 -26.49
N ILE A 260 1.27 -12.48 -25.43
CA ILE A 260 1.00 -11.80 -24.14
C ILE A 260 1.53 -12.63 -22.96
N VAL A 261 2.77 -13.11 -23.04
CA VAL A 261 3.55 -13.41 -21.82
C VAL A 261 4.57 -12.28 -21.71
N PRO A 262 4.16 -11.14 -21.16
CA PRO A 262 4.93 -9.93 -21.36
C PRO A 262 6.09 -10.03 -20.34
N GLY A 263 7.33 -10.15 -20.83
CA GLY A 263 8.52 -10.51 -20.04
C GLY A 263 8.47 -11.97 -19.56
N GLY A 264 9.45 -12.82 -19.90
CA GLY A 264 9.44 -14.22 -19.51
C GLY A 264 9.75 -14.48 -18.03
N VAL A 265 9.23 -13.65 -17.13
CA VAL A 265 9.22 -13.87 -15.68
C VAL A 265 7.87 -13.42 -15.10
N ALA A 266 7.25 -14.27 -14.29
CA ALA A 266 6.05 -13.96 -13.52
C ALA A 266 6.25 -14.36 -12.05
N LEU A 267 6.17 -13.38 -11.15
CA LEU A 267 6.44 -13.53 -9.72
C LEU A 267 5.18 -13.17 -8.94
N GLY A 268 4.32 -14.18 -8.82
CA GLY A 268 2.95 -14.10 -8.33
C GLY A 268 2.70 -14.70 -6.96
N GLU A 269 3.61 -15.53 -6.45
CA GLU A 269 3.35 -16.29 -5.21
C GLU A 269 3.28 -15.41 -3.98
N ILE A 270 2.56 -15.89 -2.98
CA ILE A 270 2.45 -15.29 -1.66
C ILE A 270 3.16 -16.22 -0.69
N ALA A 271 4.10 -15.66 0.05
CA ALA A 271 4.90 -16.46 0.97
C ALA A 271 4.04 -17.09 2.06
N THR A 272 4.36 -18.31 2.45
CA THR A 272 3.93 -18.85 3.74
C THR A 272 5.01 -18.56 4.79
N LEU A 273 4.59 -18.27 6.02
CA LEU A 273 5.48 -18.08 7.16
C LEU A 273 5.09 -19.03 8.30
N PRO A 274 6.07 -19.56 9.05
CA PRO A 274 5.81 -20.48 10.15
C PRO A 274 5.43 -19.75 11.45
N ILE A 275 5.37 -18.41 11.41
CA ILE A 275 5.20 -17.52 12.56
C ILE A 275 4.28 -16.34 12.19
N GLY A 276 3.48 -15.88 13.15
CA GLY A 276 2.69 -14.65 13.02
C GLY A 276 3.58 -13.42 13.14
N ILE A 277 3.41 -12.45 12.24
CA ILE A 277 4.24 -11.25 12.18
C ILE A 277 3.45 -10.04 12.69
N ALA A 278 3.94 -9.41 13.75
CA ALA A 278 3.34 -8.22 14.34
C ALA A 278 3.84 -6.92 13.69
N ALA A 279 5.05 -6.89 13.14
CA ALA A 279 5.59 -5.70 12.46
C ALA A 279 6.76 -6.00 11.52
N MET A 280 6.88 -5.19 10.48
CA MET A 280 8.11 -5.05 9.69
C MET A 280 8.88 -3.81 10.16
N VAL A 281 10.21 -3.93 10.28
CA VAL A 281 11.10 -2.88 10.76
C VAL A 281 12.28 -2.72 9.82
N TYR A 282 12.60 -1.48 9.44
CA TYR A 282 13.83 -1.15 8.72
C TYR A 282 14.80 -0.43 9.64
N SER A 283 16.03 -0.92 9.72
CA SER A 283 17.08 -0.26 10.51
C SER A 283 18.45 -0.64 9.99
N ALA A 284 19.39 0.30 10.02
CA ALA A 284 20.79 0.06 9.66
C ALA A 284 21.02 -0.60 8.27
N GLY A 285 20.12 -0.35 7.31
CA GLY A 285 20.26 -0.87 5.93
C GLY A 285 19.52 -2.19 5.68
N SER A 286 18.93 -2.81 6.71
CA SER A 286 18.28 -4.12 6.64
C SER A 286 16.83 -4.09 7.12
N LEU A 287 16.03 -5.01 6.58
CA LEU A 287 14.69 -5.32 7.06
C LEU A 287 14.74 -6.46 8.08
N HIS A 288 13.91 -6.35 9.10
CA HIS A 288 13.69 -7.37 10.12
C HIS A 288 12.20 -7.49 10.37
N LEU A 289 11.77 -8.68 10.77
CA LEU A 289 10.39 -8.92 11.21
C LEU A 289 10.34 -9.04 12.73
N VAL A 290 9.25 -8.58 13.31
CA VAL A 290 8.94 -8.76 14.73
C VAL A 290 7.72 -9.65 14.81
N ASP A 291 7.81 -10.77 15.51
CA ASP A 291 6.67 -11.66 15.69
C ASP A 291 5.73 -11.20 16.81
N ASP A 292 4.62 -11.90 16.99
CA ASP A 292 3.61 -11.62 18.01
C ASP A 292 4.14 -11.70 19.46
N SER A 293 5.26 -12.41 19.68
CA SER A 293 5.94 -12.48 20.98
C SER A 293 6.90 -11.31 21.22
N GLY A 294 7.12 -10.47 20.21
CA GLY A 294 8.09 -9.37 20.22
C GLY A 294 9.52 -9.79 19.87
N GLN A 295 9.72 -11.02 19.40
CA GLN A 295 11.01 -11.54 18.97
C GLN A 295 11.38 -10.95 17.61
N ASN A 296 12.64 -10.50 17.48
CA ASN A 296 13.15 -9.97 16.21
C ASN A 296 13.75 -11.11 15.39
N TRP A 297 13.37 -11.15 14.12
CA TRP A 297 13.80 -12.12 13.12
C TRP A 297 14.66 -11.46 12.05
N GLN A 298 15.88 -11.96 11.88
CA GLN A 298 16.80 -11.55 10.82
C GLN A 298 16.38 -12.19 9.50
N LEU A 299 16.33 -11.40 8.44
CA LEU A 299 16.05 -11.88 7.08
C LEU A 299 17.36 -12.12 6.32
N PRO A 300 17.33 -12.89 5.21
CA PRO A 300 18.48 -12.99 4.30
C PRO A 300 19.01 -11.60 3.92
N THR A 301 20.29 -11.51 3.59
CA THR A 301 20.87 -10.20 3.25
C THR A 301 20.57 -9.86 1.80
N LEU A 302 20.05 -8.66 1.56
CA LEU A 302 19.87 -8.10 0.22
C LEU A 302 20.21 -6.61 0.26
N GLU A 303 20.82 -6.10 -0.82
CA GLU A 303 21.16 -4.68 -0.91
C GLU A 303 19.90 -3.81 -0.85
N SER A 304 19.98 -2.67 -0.15
CA SER A 304 18.80 -1.84 0.11
C SER A 304 18.14 -1.31 -1.17
N LYS A 305 18.90 -1.09 -2.26
CA LYS A 305 18.35 -0.72 -3.58
C LYS A 305 17.50 -1.82 -4.18
N THR A 306 17.95 -3.06 -4.05
CA THR A 306 17.25 -4.24 -4.57
C THR A 306 16.01 -4.49 -3.73
N LEU A 307 16.12 -4.47 -2.39
CA LEU A 307 14.96 -4.54 -1.49
C LEU A 307 13.91 -3.48 -1.82
N LYS A 308 14.34 -2.23 -2.04
CA LYS A 308 13.43 -1.14 -2.41
C LYS A 308 12.73 -1.39 -3.74
N ALA A 309 13.47 -1.85 -4.76
CA ALA A 309 12.90 -2.15 -6.07
C ALA A 309 11.87 -3.29 -6.02
N LEU A 310 12.16 -4.36 -5.26
CA LEU A 310 11.25 -5.49 -5.08
C LEU A 310 10.00 -5.10 -4.27
N PHE A 311 10.16 -4.26 -3.23
CA PHE A 311 9.04 -3.71 -2.47
C PHE A 311 8.15 -2.81 -3.35
N ASP A 312 8.73 -1.89 -4.13
CA ASP A 312 7.94 -1.04 -5.03
C ASP A 312 7.23 -1.86 -6.11
N PHE A 313 7.89 -2.93 -6.57
CA PHE A 313 7.30 -3.87 -7.50
C PHE A 313 6.10 -4.59 -6.88
N SER A 314 6.20 -5.15 -5.67
CA SER A 314 5.08 -5.86 -5.03
C SER A 314 3.87 -4.95 -4.79
N ILE A 315 4.09 -3.72 -4.29
CA ILE A 315 3.01 -2.72 -4.11
C ILE A 315 2.33 -2.40 -5.45
N ARG A 316 3.13 -2.18 -6.51
CA ARG A 316 2.61 -1.88 -7.84
C ARG A 316 1.85 -3.09 -8.41
N ALA A 317 2.44 -4.27 -8.35
CA ALA A 317 1.88 -5.53 -8.83
C ALA A 317 0.52 -5.81 -8.20
N GLY A 318 0.42 -5.68 -6.87
CA GLY A 318 -0.84 -5.78 -6.13
C GLY A 318 -1.88 -4.74 -6.58
N SER A 319 -1.48 -3.48 -6.79
CA SER A 319 -2.41 -2.43 -7.22
C SER A 319 -3.05 -2.66 -8.59
N ILE A 320 -2.35 -3.36 -9.50
CA ILE A 320 -2.83 -3.70 -10.83
C ILE A 320 -3.25 -5.17 -10.96
N HIS A 321 -3.17 -5.95 -9.88
CA HIS A 321 -3.45 -7.38 -9.81
C HIS A 321 -2.66 -8.20 -10.84
N SER A 322 -1.37 -7.90 -11.04
CA SER A 322 -0.52 -8.57 -12.05
C SER A 322 0.61 -9.35 -11.40
N ASP A 323 0.89 -10.54 -11.92
CA ASP A 323 2.06 -11.34 -11.53
C ASP A 323 3.28 -11.06 -12.42
N SER A 324 3.05 -10.46 -13.58
CA SER A 324 4.13 -10.18 -14.52
C SER A 324 4.99 -8.99 -14.09
N ILE A 325 6.29 -9.11 -14.37
CA ILE A 325 7.29 -8.05 -14.20
C ILE A 325 7.13 -6.87 -15.17
N VAL A 326 6.18 -6.93 -16.11
CA VAL A 326 5.95 -5.89 -17.10
C VAL A 326 4.53 -5.33 -17.05
N ASP A 327 4.42 -4.07 -17.47
CA ASP A 327 3.17 -3.37 -17.67
C ASP A 327 2.76 -3.44 -19.16
N ILE A 328 1.46 -3.59 -19.44
CA ILE A 328 0.88 -3.41 -20.77
C ILE A 328 0.24 -2.02 -20.81
N ASP A 329 0.69 -1.15 -21.72
CA ASP A 329 0.09 0.16 -21.90
C ASP A 329 -1.26 0.11 -22.63
N ALA A 330 -2.00 1.23 -22.65
CA ALA A 330 -3.30 1.32 -23.30
C ALA A 330 -3.28 1.03 -24.82
N GLY A 331 -2.09 1.04 -25.45
CA GLY A 331 -1.87 0.67 -26.84
C GLY A 331 -1.40 -0.78 -27.03
N GLY A 332 -1.43 -1.62 -25.98
CA GLY A 332 -0.96 -3.00 -26.01
C GLY A 332 0.57 -3.14 -26.01
N ARG A 333 1.33 -2.08 -25.71
CA ARG A 333 2.79 -2.17 -25.69
C ARG A 333 3.25 -2.69 -24.34
N VAL A 334 4.09 -3.71 -24.42
CA VAL A 334 4.75 -4.33 -23.27
C VAL A 334 5.98 -3.53 -22.86
N ARG A 335 6.10 -3.20 -21.57
CA ARG A 335 7.26 -2.51 -20.99
C ARG A 335 7.55 -3.01 -19.59
N ILE A 336 8.82 -3.20 -19.23
CA ILE A 336 9.18 -3.52 -17.84
C ILE A 336 8.49 -2.57 -16.86
N SER A 337 8.01 -3.15 -15.76
CA SER A 337 7.33 -2.44 -14.68
C SER A 337 8.09 -1.19 -14.30
N SER A 338 7.38 -0.08 -14.16
CA SER A 338 8.01 1.20 -13.82
C SER A 338 8.77 1.17 -12.48
N ALA A 339 8.42 0.25 -11.57
CA ALA A 339 9.13 -0.02 -10.33
C ALA A 339 10.53 -0.62 -10.57
N LEU A 340 10.63 -1.59 -11.50
CA LEU A 340 11.87 -2.29 -11.84
C LEU A 340 12.72 -1.54 -12.89
N ARG A 341 12.11 -0.64 -13.67
CA ARG A 341 12.81 0.11 -14.72
C ARG A 341 13.97 0.93 -14.14
N ASN A 342 15.15 0.80 -14.74
CA ASN A 342 16.40 1.45 -14.34
C ASN A 342 16.86 1.06 -12.92
N THR A 343 16.68 -0.21 -12.56
CA THR A 343 17.20 -0.80 -11.33
C THR A 343 18.04 -2.03 -11.69
N ASP A 344 19.01 -2.37 -10.85
CA ASP A 344 19.85 -3.57 -11.06
C ASP A 344 19.01 -4.84 -11.04
N ALA A 345 18.06 -4.94 -10.10
CA ALA A 345 17.08 -6.03 -10.02
C ALA A 345 16.30 -6.20 -11.33
N GLY A 346 15.82 -5.08 -11.91
CA GLY A 346 15.10 -5.10 -13.18
C GLY A 346 15.97 -5.55 -14.36
N TYR A 347 17.27 -5.22 -14.36
CA TYR A 347 18.22 -5.68 -15.37
C TYR A 347 18.47 -7.19 -15.25
N GLU A 348 18.72 -7.69 -14.04
CA GLU A 348 18.97 -9.11 -13.78
C GLU A 348 17.75 -9.98 -14.12
N ILE A 349 16.56 -9.53 -13.76
CA ILE A 349 15.29 -10.19 -14.13
C ILE A 349 15.14 -10.23 -15.66
N MET A 350 15.44 -9.14 -16.37
CA MET A 350 15.39 -9.12 -17.84
C MET A 350 16.44 -10.02 -18.49
N LEU A 351 17.63 -10.09 -17.89
CA LEU A 351 18.70 -10.97 -18.38
C LEU A 351 18.29 -12.44 -18.24
N ALA A 352 17.65 -12.80 -17.12
CA ALA A 352 17.18 -14.16 -16.87
C ALA A 352 16.20 -14.67 -17.94
N ASP A 353 15.36 -13.80 -18.53
CA ASP A 353 14.43 -14.16 -19.62
C ASP A 353 15.13 -14.81 -20.83
N THR A 354 16.38 -14.41 -21.12
CA THR A 354 17.11 -14.92 -22.29
C THR A 354 17.94 -16.16 -22.03
N GLN A 355 18.20 -16.49 -20.75
CA GLN A 355 19.11 -17.56 -20.36
C GLN A 355 18.60 -18.98 -20.70
N PRO A 356 17.31 -19.33 -20.59
CA PRO A 356 16.86 -20.72 -20.76
C PRO A 356 17.27 -21.38 -22.08
N PHE A 357 17.32 -20.62 -23.16
CA PHE A 357 17.72 -21.13 -24.48
C PHE A 357 19.22 -21.42 -24.62
N GLU A 358 20.06 -20.91 -23.73
CA GLU A 358 21.49 -21.23 -23.69
C GLU A 358 21.73 -22.63 -23.12
N TYR A 359 20.86 -23.09 -22.21
CA TYR A 359 21.00 -24.37 -21.50
C TYR A 359 20.13 -25.49 -22.08
N VAL A 360 19.04 -25.15 -22.79
CA VAL A 360 18.11 -26.13 -23.38
C VAL A 360 18.14 -26.08 -24.91
N PRO A 361 19.04 -26.84 -25.56
CA PRO A 361 19.15 -26.85 -27.00
C PRO A 361 18.02 -27.65 -27.66
N ASN A 362 17.75 -27.35 -28.94
CA ASN A 362 16.96 -28.18 -29.86
C ASN A 362 15.46 -28.38 -29.51
N LEU A 363 14.87 -27.54 -28.66
CA LEU A 363 13.41 -27.49 -28.51
C LEU A 363 12.77 -26.66 -29.64
N SER A 364 11.73 -27.22 -30.29
CA SER A 364 10.92 -26.49 -31.26
C SER A 364 9.87 -25.61 -30.55
N VAL A 365 10.36 -24.61 -29.84
CA VAL A 365 9.60 -23.66 -29.02
C VAL A 365 10.11 -22.25 -29.30
N SER A 366 9.24 -21.25 -29.13
CA SER A 366 9.52 -19.85 -29.49
C SER A 366 9.81 -18.98 -28.28
N LYS A 367 9.51 -19.47 -27.07
CA LYS A 367 9.53 -18.64 -25.85
C LYS A 367 9.77 -19.47 -24.58
N SER A 368 10.38 -18.86 -23.58
CA SER A 368 10.45 -19.36 -22.21
C SER A 368 9.75 -18.40 -21.25
N VAL A 369 9.29 -18.91 -20.11
CA VAL A 369 8.84 -18.10 -18.98
C VAL A 369 9.25 -18.77 -17.68
N MET A 370 9.85 -18.01 -16.77
CA MET A 370 10.07 -18.40 -15.38
C MET A 370 8.85 -18.00 -14.55
N ILE A 371 8.36 -18.89 -13.71
CA ILE A 371 7.20 -18.65 -12.86
C ILE A 371 7.49 -19.19 -11.47
N ASP A 372 7.26 -18.41 -10.42
CA ASP A 372 7.23 -18.95 -9.07
C ASP A 372 5.96 -19.81 -8.85
N ILE A 373 6.10 -20.93 -8.15
CA ILE A 373 4.99 -21.84 -7.85
C ILE A 373 4.86 -22.14 -6.35
N GLY A 374 5.88 -21.82 -5.56
CA GLY A 374 5.84 -21.88 -4.10
C GLY A 374 6.86 -20.91 -3.49
N VAL A 375 6.54 -20.32 -2.34
CA VAL A 375 7.48 -19.55 -1.51
C VAL A 375 7.22 -19.88 -0.06
N ASP A 376 8.14 -20.61 0.57
CA ASP A 376 8.01 -21.07 1.95
C ASP A 376 9.15 -20.53 2.80
N TRP A 377 8.82 -19.72 3.80
CA TRP A 377 9.80 -19.24 4.77
C TRP A 377 9.92 -20.21 5.94
N PHE A 378 11.11 -20.30 6.52
CA PHE A 378 11.38 -21.20 7.64
C PHE A 378 12.37 -20.61 8.65
N VAL A 379 12.32 -21.11 9.87
CA VAL A 379 13.26 -20.73 10.93
C VAL A 379 14.60 -21.44 10.72
N VAL A 380 15.67 -20.65 10.57
CA VAL A 380 17.04 -21.16 10.56
C VAL A 380 17.52 -21.32 12.00
N GLY A 381 17.90 -22.55 12.36
CA GLY A 381 18.17 -22.93 13.75
C GLY A 381 19.19 -22.03 14.48
N GLY A 382 18.84 -21.66 15.72
CA GLY A 382 19.77 -21.13 16.73
C GLY A 382 20.01 -19.61 16.74
N ASN A 383 19.63 -18.86 15.70
CA ASN A 383 20.06 -17.44 15.55
C ASN A 383 18.93 -16.42 15.30
N ASN A 384 17.66 -16.76 15.58
CA ASN A 384 16.50 -15.90 15.29
C ASN A 384 16.55 -15.35 13.86
N SER A 385 16.86 -16.22 12.91
CA SER A 385 16.97 -15.91 11.49
C SER A 385 15.96 -16.71 10.71
N LEU A 386 15.44 -16.11 9.64
CA LEU A 386 14.59 -16.79 8.68
C LEU A 386 15.38 -17.04 7.40
N GLY A 387 15.09 -18.19 6.80
CA GLY A 387 15.41 -18.53 5.43
C GLY A 387 14.11 -18.73 4.66
N PHE A 388 14.25 -18.96 3.37
CA PHE A 388 13.15 -19.35 2.49
C PHE A 388 13.62 -20.28 1.39
N GLU A 389 12.66 -21.08 0.92
CA GLU A 389 12.68 -21.85 -0.31
C GLU A 389 11.74 -21.20 -1.33
N THR A 390 12.19 -21.12 -2.58
CA THR A 390 11.35 -20.69 -3.71
C THR A 390 11.29 -21.86 -4.69
N ASP A 391 10.09 -22.41 -4.86
CA ASP A 391 9.80 -23.32 -5.96
C ASP A 391 9.44 -22.53 -7.20
N TYR A 392 10.03 -22.89 -8.33
CA TYR A 392 9.78 -22.21 -9.58
C TYR A 392 9.90 -23.15 -10.77
N GLU A 393 9.21 -22.78 -11.84
CA GLU A 393 9.23 -23.49 -13.11
C GLU A 393 9.83 -22.63 -14.20
N ILE A 394 10.54 -23.28 -15.12
CA ILE A 394 10.93 -22.71 -16.40
C ILE A 394 10.14 -23.42 -17.49
N ARG A 395 9.14 -22.72 -18.03
CA ARG A 395 8.23 -23.25 -19.03
C ARG A 395 8.64 -22.82 -20.43
N PHE A 396 8.77 -23.80 -21.32
CA PHE A 396 9.00 -23.60 -22.74
C PHE A 396 7.69 -23.67 -23.50
N LEU A 397 7.37 -22.57 -24.18
CA LEU A 397 6.06 -22.31 -24.77
C LEU A 397 6.11 -22.32 -26.30
N SER A 398 5.00 -22.72 -26.91
CA SER A 398 4.72 -22.51 -28.33
C SER A 398 3.25 -22.15 -28.54
N ALA A 399 2.91 -21.45 -29.62
CA ALA A 399 1.52 -21.33 -30.02
C ALA A 399 0.96 -22.61 -30.66
N ASN A 400 -0.34 -22.84 -30.43
CA ASN A 400 -1.14 -23.68 -31.31
C ASN A 400 -1.66 -22.90 -32.54
N ASN A 401 -2.41 -23.59 -33.41
CA ASN A 401 -2.95 -23.02 -34.65
C ASN A 401 -3.88 -21.81 -34.45
N VAL A 402 -4.42 -21.62 -33.24
CA VAL A 402 -5.26 -20.45 -32.87
C VAL A 402 -4.52 -19.43 -31.99
N ARG A 403 -3.19 -19.53 -31.91
CA ARG A 403 -2.27 -18.65 -31.16
C ARG A 403 -2.45 -18.65 -29.64
N ILE A 404 -3.00 -19.71 -29.07
CA ILE A 404 -3.01 -19.91 -27.61
C ILE A 404 -1.66 -20.51 -27.22
N ALA A 405 -1.06 -19.97 -26.15
CA ALA A 405 0.20 -20.48 -25.61
C ALA A 405 0.02 -21.92 -25.11
N GLN A 406 0.99 -22.77 -25.35
CA GLN A 406 0.99 -24.15 -24.85
C GLN A 406 2.35 -24.44 -24.24
N THR A 407 2.34 -24.83 -22.97
CA THR A 407 3.51 -25.40 -22.30
C THR A 407 3.86 -26.71 -22.98
N ARG A 408 5.04 -26.75 -23.60
CA ARG A 408 5.57 -27.96 -24.24
C ARG A 408 6.41 -28.76 -23.27
N VAL A 409 7.18 -28.05 -22.45
CA VAL A 409 7.99 -28.57 -21.35
C VAL A 409 7.93 -27.54 -20.23
N ALA A 410 7.84 -28.02 -18.99
CA ALA A 410 8.19 -27.28 -17.80
C ALA A 410 9.30 -28.04 -17.06
N LEU A 411 10.26 -27.28 -16.54
CA LEU A 411 11.33 -27.78 -15.67
C LEU A 411 11.15 -27.13 -14.31
N GLU A 412 11.00 -27.94 -13.27
CA GLU A 412 10.79 -27.48 -11.90
C GLU A 412 12.09 -27.47 -11.11
N TYR A 413 12.24 -26.43 -10.31
CA TYR A 413 13.42 -26.15 -9.51
C TYR A 413 13.02 -25.62 -8.14
N GLU A 414 13.83 -25.92 -7.14
CA GLU A 414 13.77 -25.35 -5.80
C GLU A 414 15.05 -24.53 -5.57
N TYR A 415 14.90 -23.29 -5.10
CA TYR A 415 16.00 -22.44 -4.65
C TYR A 415 15.95 -22.31 -3.14
N GLU A 416 17.05 -22.62 -2.44
CA GLU A 416 17.15 -22.48 -0.98
C GLU A 416 18.11 -21.32 -0.62
N SER A 417 17.57 -20.32 0.08
CA SER A 417 18.27 -19.03 0.30
C SER A 417 19.46 -19.09 1.26
N VAL A 418 19.57 -20.11 2.11
CA VAL A 418 20.66 -20.22 3.11
C VAL A 418 21.94 -20.72 2.44
N SER A 419 21.84 -21.74 1.61
CA SER A 419 22.94 -22.28 0.81
C SER A 419 23.13 -21.50 -0.49
N GLY A 420 22.08 -20.80 -0.96
CA GLY A 420 22.06 -20.14 -2.26
C GLY A 420 22.08 -21.14 -3.42
N THR A 421 21.65 -22.38 -3.19
CA THR A 421 21.68 -23.45 -4.19
C THR A 421 20.33 -23.60 -4.87
N THR A 422 20.39 -24.05 -6.12
CA THR A 422 19.21 -24.45 -6.88
C THR A 422 19.29 -25.94 -7.18
N THR A 423 18.21 -26.67 -6.91
CA THR A 423 18.08 -28.10 -7.20
C THR A 423 16.97 -28.33 -8.21
N TYR A 424 17.23 -29.18 -9.21
CA TYR A 424 16.20 -29.64 -10.15
C TYR A 424 15.33 -30.69 -9.47
N GLN A 425 14.00 -30.54 -9.58
CA GLN A 425 13.03 -31.45 -8.96
C GLN A 425 12.45 -32.41 -10.00
N GLU A 426 11.67 -31.88 -10.93
CA GLU A 426 10.98 -32.69 -11.93
C GLU A 426 10.71 -31.95 -13.25
N SER A 427 10.11 -32.65 -14.21
CA SER A 427 9.70 -32.04 -15.48
C SER A 427 8.42 -32.67 -16.01
N TRP A 428 7.59 -31.84 -16.63
CA TRP A 428 6.33 -32.28 -17.21
C TRP A 428 6.09 -31.63 -18.58
N GLY A 429 5.19 -32.22 -19.35
CA GLY A 429 4.78 -31.74 -20.68
C GLY A 429 5.13 -32.66 -21.84
N GLN A 430 4.55 -32.35 -23.00
CA GLN A 430 4.59 -33.20 -24.19
C GLN A 430 6.00 -33.46 -24.73
N TYR A 431 6.94 -32.52 -24.54
CA TYR A 431 8.29 -32.59 -25.10
C TYR A 431 9.34 -32.99 -24.06
N VAL A 432 8.96 -33.46 -22.87
CA VAL A 432 9.93 -33.92 -21.85
C VAL A 432 10.82 -35.01 -22.40
N SER A 433 10.27 -35.98 -23.14
CA SER A 433 11.05 -37.06 -23.76
C SER A 433 12.01 -36.59 -24.87
N ARG A 434 11.98 -35.31 -25.24
CA ARG A 434 12.87 -34.68 -26.22
C ARG A 434 14.00 -33.88 -25.57
N LEU A 435 13.95 -33.71 -24.25
CA LEU A 435 15.07 -33.16 -23.49
C LEU A 435 16.23 -34.15 -23.65
N SER A 436 17.29 -33.71 -24.32
CA SER A 436 18.46 -34.53 -24.60
C SER A 436 19.24 -34.84 -23.32
N ASP A 437 20.03 -35.92 -23.33
CA ASP A 437 21.01 -36.22 -22.27
C ASP A 437 22.04 -35.08 -22.04
N ASN A 438 22.16 -34.13 -22.99
CA ASN A 438 23.05 -32.96 -22.91
C ASN A 438 22.38 -31.70 -22.34
N LEU A 439 21.21 -31.80 -21.71
CA LEU A 439 20.59 -30.68 -20.99
C LEU A 439 21.38 -30.39 -19.70
N ASP A 440 21.87 -29.16 -19.56
CA ASP A 440 22.52 -28.70 -18.34
C ASP A 440 21.49 -28.18 -17.32
N TYR A 441 20.85 -29.10 -16.60
CA TYR A 441 19.87 -28.79 -15.56
C TYR A 441 20.46 -27.89 -14.46
N SER A 442 21.70 -28.17 -14.06
CA SER A 442 22.37 -27.44 -12.97
C SER A 442 22.74 -26.02 -13.38
N GLY A 443 23.29 -25.85 -14.58
CA GLY A 443 23.57 -24.53 -15.15
C GLY A 443 22.32 -23.69 -15.33
N LEU A 444 21.24 -24.29 -15.86
CA LEU A 444 19.96 -23.61 -15.99
C LEU A 444 19.40 -23.16 -14.63
N GLY A 445 19.35 -24.07 -13.65
CA GLY A 445 18.91 -23.73 -12.29
C GLY A 445 19.75 -22.62 -11.66
N SER A 446 21.08 -22.73 -11.74
CA SER A 446 22.01 -21.74 -11.20
C SER A 446 21.86 -20.37 -11.87
N SER A 447 21.57 -20.33 -13.18
CA SER A 447 21.35 -19.07 -13.91
C SER A 447 20.12 -18.30 -13.42
N MET A 448 19.13 -19.01 -12.85
CA MET A 448 17.88 -18.42 -12.35
C MET A 448 17.90 -18.11 -10.84
N ALA A 449 18.94 -18.53 -10.11
CA ALA A 449 19.01 -18.42 -8.64
C ALA A 449 18.76 -17.00 -8.13
N THR A 450 19.28 -15.97 -8.80
CA THR A 450 19.05 -14.57 -8.43
C THR A 450 17.57 -14.18 -8.54
N VAL A 451 16.88 -14.61 -9.60
CA VAL A 451 15.45 -14.31 -9.77
C VAL A 451 14.58 -15.11 -8.80
N ALA A 452 14.97 -16.35 -8.49
CA ALA A 452 14.32 -17.17 -7.47
C ALA A 452 14.48 -16.56 -6.06
N ASN A 453 15.64 -15.98 -5.76
CA ASN A 453 15.85 -15.17 -4.56
C ASN A 453 14.88 -13.97 -4.51
N TYR A 454 14.72 -13.25 -5.63
CA TYR A 454 13.81 -12.12 -5.71
C TYR A 454 12.35 -12.51 -5.56
N ALA A 455 11.95 -13.67 -6.09
CA ALA A 455 10.62 -14.23 -5.89
C ALA A 455 10.31 -14.43 -4.40
N GLY A 456 11.25 -14.97 -3.62
CA GLY A 456 11.07 -15.16 -2.17
C GLY A 456 10.81 -13.85 -1.41
N TRP A 457 11.50 -12.77 -1.78
CA TRP A 457 11.27 -11.44 -1.24
C TRP A 457 9.93 -10.82 -1.68
N ILE A 458 9.58 -10.97 -2.96
CA ILE A 458 8.31 -10.47 -3.50
C ILE A 458 7.14 -11.20 -2.81
N GLY A 459 7.24 -12.52 -2.66
CA GLY A 459 6.26 -13.34 -1.95
C GLY A 459 6.12 -12.93 -0.48
N LEU A 460 7.24 -12.63 0.21
CA LEU A 460 7.19 -12.06 1.56
C LEU A 460 6.43 -10.74 1.58
N PHE A 461 6.78 -9.79 0.71
CA PHE A 461 6.10 -8.48 0.71
C PHE A 461 4.61 -8.58 0.37
N ARG A 462 4.21 -9.53 -0.48
CA ARG A 462 2.79 -9.82 -0.76
C ARG A 462 2.10 -10.36 0.49
N ASN A 463 2.68 -11.34 1.18
CA ASN A 463 2.12 -11.88 2.42
C ASN A 463 1.94 -10.77 3.48
N LEU A 464 2.99 -9.98 3.73
CA LEU A 464 2.93 -8.89 4.71
C LEU A 464 1.89 -7.82 4.34
N GLN A 465 1.57 -7.66 3.06
CA GLN A 465 0.51 -6.75 2.60
C GLN A 465 -0.88 -7.35 2.80
N GLU A 466 -1.07 -8.65 2.54
CA GLU A 466 -2.36 -9.33 2.74
C GLU A 466 -2.74 -9.45 4.22
N GLU A 467 -1.74 -9.66 5.09
CA GLU A 467 -1.91 -9.73 6.54
C GLU A 467 -1.93 -8.33 7.21
N ASP A 468 -1.96 -7.25 6.42
CA ASP A 468 -1.96 -5.85 6.89
C ASP A 468 -0.84 -5.55 7.92
N VAL A 469 0.34 -6.16 7.76
CA VAL A 469 1.44 -6.07 8.72
C VAL A 469 1.96 -4.63 8.81
N PRO A 470 2.00 -4.02 10.02
CA PRO A 470 2.49 -2.66 10.19
C PRO A 470 3.97 -2.49 9.82
N PHE A 471 4.24 -1.56 8.90
CA PHE A 471 5.60 -1.08 8.60
C PHE A 471 5.76 0.36 9.06
N LEU A 472 6.07 0.58 10.34
CA LEU A 472 6.13 1.92 10.91
C LEU A 472 7.55 2.38 11.22
N ARG A 473 8.33 1.50 11.87
CA ARG A 473 9.70 1.83 12.29
C ARG A 473 10.64 1.72 11.10
N GLY A 474 11.34 2.81 10.79
CA GLY A 474 12.25 2.89 9.65
C GLY A 474 11.57 3.06 8.30
N ARG A 475 10.23 3.13 8.24
CA ARG A 475 9.49 3.27 6.98
C ARG A 475 9.92 4.51 6.21
N TYR A 476 10.00 5.65 6.89
CA TYR A 476 10.42 6.90 6.26
C TYR A 476 11.79 6.73 5.59
N GLU A 477 12.77 6.22 6.33
CA GLU A 477 14.12 5.99 5.85
C GLU A 477 14.13 5.02 4.65
N PHE A 478 13.33 3.95 4.71
CA PHE A 478 13.21 2.98 3.62
C PHE A 478 12.53 3.57 2.38
N MET A 479 11.47 4.37 2.56
CA MET A 479 10.80 5.08 1.47
C MET A 479 11.68 6.14 0.81
N LYS A 480 12.70 6.64 1.52
CA LYS A 480 13.66 7.64 1.02
C LYS A 480 14.82 7.00 0.25
N ILE A 481 14.89 5.69 0.09
CA ILE A 481 15.88 5.03 -0.77
C ILE A 481 15.46 5.25 -2.23
N ASP A 482 16.32 5.86 -3.03
CA ASP A 482 16.09 5.98 -4.48
C ASP A 482 16.46 4.69 -5.24
N LYS A 483 16.21 4.69 -6.55
CA LYS A 483 16.52 3.56 -7.44
C LYS A 483 18.01 3.20 -7.51
N THR A 484 18.89 4.11 -7.10
CA THR A 484 20.35 3.88 -7.04
C THR A 484 20.81 3.39 -5.66
N GLY A 485 19.89 3.22 -4.71
CA GLY A 485 20.18 2.82 -3.33
C GLY A 485 20.60 3.95 -2.42
N ARG A 486 20.60 5.20 -2.91
CA ARG A 486 21.04 6.33 -2.11
C ARG A 486 19.87 6.86 -1.28
N PRO A 487 20.09 7.20 0.00
CA PRO A 487 19.14 8.01 0.74
C PRO A 487 18.94 9.32 -0.02
N THR A 488 17.71 9.59 -0.42
CA THR A 488 17.32 10.92 -0.88
C THR A 488 17.42 11.85 0.33
N PRO A 489 18.13 12.99 0.20
CA PRO A 489 18.18 13.95 1.29
C PRO A 489 16.76 14.33 1.72
N ALA A 490 16.56 14.57 3.01
CA ALA A 490 15.57 15.57 3.39
C ALA A 490 16.06 16.86 2.73
N HIS A 491 15.24 17.46 1.88
CA HIS A 491 15.61 18.77 1.34
C HIS A 491 15.60 19.73 2.57
N TYR A 492 16.63 20.56 2.70
CA TYR A 492 16.92 21.30 3.95
C TYR A 492 16.34 22.70 3.94
#